data_AF-A0A7X8RF14-F1
#
_entry.id   AF-A0A7X8RF14-F1
#
_cell.length_a   1.000
_cell.length_b   1.000
_cell.length_c   1.000
_cell.angle_alpha   90.00
_cell.angle_beta   90.00
_cell.angle_gamma   90.00
#
_symmetry.space_group_name_H-M   'P 1'
#
loop_
_entity.id
_entity.type
_entity.pdbx_description
1 polymer ?
#
loop_
_entity_poly.entity_id
_entity_poly.type
_entity_poly.pdbx_seq_one_letter_code
_entity_poly.pdbx_strand_id
1 'polypeptide(L)'
;MVRSSQGSFNKYSRKDNIYRVRGLITDNKEDSEEVTVELTSLLSQELQEDSEGFLKFSSYYSHYKAGLGISGLIIFITAFLGLLFLAATGSIIFFKQLSEANDDKGRYKILRNIGVTNKEIKNSISKQIFVVFALPLVIGIMHSLVASTLLSRFLRINLTLPIIITISAYTLIYMIYYFLTVNSYHKIVTINN
;
A
#
# COMPACT_ATOMS: atom_id res chain seq x y z
N MET A 1 -33.58 29.37 11.33
CA MET A 1 -32.50 30.26 10.86
C MET A 1 -32.52 30.33 9.32
N VAL A 2 -33.57 30.91 8.71
CA VAL A 2 -33.72 31.01 7.24
C VAL A 2 -34.37 32.35 6.92
N ARG A 3 -33.59 33.43 6.93
CA ARG A 3 -34.07 34.75 6.50
C ARG A 3 -33.00 35.61 5.83
N SER A 4 -31.72 35.27 5.93
CA SER A 4 -30.60 36.08 5.41
C SER A 4 -30.07 35.69 4.03
N SER A 5 -30.50 34.59 3.39
CA SER A 5 -29.92 34.16 2.10
C SER A 5 -30.75 34.49 0.84
N GLN A 6 -31.98 35.01 0.98
CA GLN A 6 -32.87 35.20 -0.17
C GLN A 6 -32.41 36.29 -1.16
N GLY A 7 -31.69 37.32 -0.69
CA GLY A 7 -31.25 38.45 -1.53
C GLY A 7 -30.23 38.04 -2.60
N SER A 8 -29.26 37.21 -2.23
CA SER A 8 -28.23 36.72 -3.17
C SER A 8 -28.80 35.67 -4.12
N PHE A 9 -29.68 34.78 -3.63
CA PHE A 9 -30.30 33.74 -4.46
C PHE A 9 -31.16 34.32 -5.59
N ASN A 10 -32.02 35.31 -5.29
CA ASN A 10 -32.87 35.94 -6.30
C ASN A 10 -32.10 36.77 -7.34
N LYS A 11 -30.88 37.22 -7.03
CA LYS A 11 -30.05 37.98 -7.97
C LYS A 11 -29.43 37.12 -9.08
N TYR A 12 -29.17 35.84 -8.80
CA TYR A 12 -28.50 34.92 -9.73
C TYR A 12 -29.40 33.75 -10.20
N SER A 13 -30.61 33.62 -9.65
CA SER A 13 -31.57 32.60 -10.07
C SER A 13 -32.28 33.01 -11.36
N ARG A 14 -32.13 32.22 -12.43
CA ARG A 14 -33.03 32.26 -13.59
C ARG A 14 -34.34 31.59 -13.19
N LYS A 15 -35.45 32.33 -13.27
CA LYS A 15 -36.79 31.85 -12.90
C LYS A 15 -37.23 30.60 -13.67
N ASP A 16 -36.65 30.35 -14.85
CA ASP A 16 -37.05 29.26 -15.74
C ASP A 16 -36.38 27.90 -15.41
N ASN A 17 -35.34 27.85 -14.56
CA ASN A 17 -34.62 26.62 -14.20
C ASN A 17 -34.51 26.46 -12.66
N ILE A 18 -35.64 26.19 -11.99
CA ILE A 18 -35.66 25.92 -10.55
C ILE A 18 -35.75 24.42 -10.30
N TYR A 19 -34.65 23.82 -9.82
CA TYR A 19 -34.63 22.43 -9.37
C TYR A 19 -35.02 22.34 -7.88
N ARG A 20 -35.95 21.44 -7.55
CA ARG A 20 -36.29 21.12 -6.15
C ARG A 20 -35.53 19.86 -5.73
N VAL A 21 -34.65 20.00 -4.74
CA VAL A 21 -33.92 18.88 -4.13
C VAL A 21 -34.62 18.50 -2.82
N ARG A 22 -34.99 17.23 -2.65
CA ARG A 22 -35.52 16.68 -1.39
C ARG A 22 -34.50 15.70 -0.82
N GLY A 23 -34.06 15.94 0.41
CA GLY A 23 -33.19 15.02 1.14
C GLY A 23 -33.99 14.20 2.14
N LEU A 24 -33.78 12.88 2.16
CA LEU A 24 -34.23 11.99 3.23
C LEU A 24 -33.00 11.65 4.08
N ILE A 25 -33.11 11.84 5.40
CA ILE A 25 -32.05 11.49 6.35
C ILE A 25 -32.51 10.25 7.08
N THR A 26 -31.75 9.17 6.99
CA THR A 26 -31.93 7.95 7.79
C THR A 26 -30.98 7.98 8.98
N ASP A 27 -31.40 7.38 10.10
CA ASP A 27 -30.60 7.32 11.33
C ASP A 27 -29.40 6.36 11.17
N ASN A 28 -29.56 5.27 10.41
CA ASN A 28 -28.49 4.33 10.07
C ASN A 28 -28.23 4.31 8.56
N LYS A 29 -27.34 5.20 8.10
CA LYS A 29 -27.07 5.41 6.67
C LYS A 29 -26.28 4.25 6.04
N GLU A 30 -25.47 3.55 6.82
CA GLU A 30 -24.66 2.41 6.34
C GLU A 30 -25.52 1.16 6.12
N ASP A 31 -26.61 1.02 6.86
CA ASP A 31 -27.58 -0.09 6.77
C ASP A 31 -28.84 0.29 5.97
N SER A 32 -28.73 1.28 5.09
CA SER A 32 -29.85 1.75 4.27
C SER A 32 -29.93 1.07 2.90
N GLU A 33 -29.36 -0.13 2.77
CA GLU A 33 -29.32 -0.88 1.50
C GLU A 33 -30.72 -1.12 0.95
N GLU A 34 -31.61 -1.71 1.77
CA GLU A 34 -32.96 -2.10 1.35
C GLU A 34 -33.75 -0.87 0.84
N VAL A 35 -33.80 0.18 1.65
CA VAL A 35 -34.49 1.44 1.30
C VAL A 35 -33.84 2.12 0.09
N THR A 36 -32.51 2.05 -0.02
CA THR A 36 -31.79 2.60 -1.18
C THR A 36 -32.15 1.84 -2.46
N VAL A 37 -32.17 0.51 -2.41
CA VAL A 37 -32.51 -0.34 -3.56
C VAL A 37 -33.97 -0.14 -3.96
N GLU A 38 -34.89 -0.11 -3.00
CA GLU A 38 -36.31 0.14 -3.22
C GLU A 38 -36.56 1.52 -3.84
N LEU A 39 -35.98 2.58 -3.28
CA LEU A 39 -36.12 3.93 -3.84
C LEU A 39 -35.46 4.04 -5.22
N THR A 40 -34.31 3.38 -5.43
CA THR A 40 -33.66 3.37 -6.75
C THR A 40 -34.55 2.70 -7.78
N SER A 41 -35.16 1.55 -7.46
CA SER A 41 -36.01 0.82 -8.41
C SER A 41 -37.28 1.60 -8.73
N LEU A 42 -37.98 2.13 -7.72
CA LEU A 42 -39.18 2.95 -7.91
C LEU A 42 -38.90 4.21 -8.75
N LEU A 43 -37.81 4.93 -8.42
CA LEU A 43 -37.47 6.17 -9.11
C LEU A 43 -36.89 5.94 -10.50
N SER A 44 -36.19 4.82 -10.74
CA SER A 44 -35.70 4.47 -12.08
C SER A 44 -36.83 4.12 -13.06
N GLN A 45 -37.97 3.63 -12.55
CA GLN A 45 -39.15 3.36 -13.35
C GLN A 45 -39.92 4.65 -13.71
N GLU A 46 -39.82 5.68 -12.87
CA GLU A 46 -40.65 6.87 -12.94
C GLU A 46 -39.92 8.11 -13.49
N LEU A 47 -38.59 8.12 -13.43
CA LEU A 47 -37.75 9.20 -13.93
C LEU A 47 -37.00 8.73 -15.18
N GLN A 48 -37.39 9.23 -16.35
CA GLN A 48 -36.61 9.07 -17.58
C GLN A 48 -35.18 9.57 -17.33
N GLU A 49 -34.19 8.78 -17.75
CA GLU A 49 -32.81 9.26 -17.88
C GLU A 49 -32.82 10.53 -18.71
N ASP A 50 -32.35 11.63 -18.13
CA ASP A 50 -32.08 12.83 -18.93
C ASP A 50 -30.95 12.50 -19.93
N SER A 51 -30.88 13.22 -21.03
CA SER A 51 -29.95 12.97 -22.15
C SER A 51 -28.47 13.03 -21.75
N GLU A 52 -28.17 13.49 -20.52
CA GLU A 52 -26.82 13.52 -19.93
C GLU A 52 -26.52 12.37 -18.95
N GLY A 53 -27.43 11.42 -18.72
CA GLY A 53 -27.20 10.25 -17.86
C GLY A 53 -27.09 10.54 -16.37
N PHE A 54 -27.47 11.74 -15.92
CA PHE A 54 -27.51 12.07 -14.50
C PHE A 54 -28.71 11.41 -13.82
N LEU A 55 -28.44 10.44 -12.94
CA LEU A 55 -29.44 9.92 -12.00
C LEU A 55 -29.92 11.09 -11.11
N LYS A 56 -31.21 11.42 -11.22
CA LYS A 56 -31.90 12.37 -10.33
C LYS A 56 -32.01 11.87 -8.89
N PHE A 57 -31.58 10.62 -8.65
CA PHE A 57 -31.50 9.98 -7.35
C PHE A 57 -30.05 9.68 -6.99
N SER A 58 -29.62 10.13 -5.81
CA SER A 58 -28.33 9.83 -5.22
C SER A 58 -28.54 9.41 -3.78
N SER A 59 -28.03 8.25 -3.39
CA SER A 59 -28.11 7.73 -2.02
C SER A 59 -26.72 7.68 -1.39
N TYR A 60 -26.67 7.83 -0.07
CA TYR A 60 -25.43 7.65 0.69
C TYR A 60 -24.89 6.22 0.53
N TYR A 61 -25.76 5.21 0.63
CA TYR A 61 -25.38 3.80 0.56
C TYR A 61 -24.72 3.43 -0.77
N SER A 62 -25.25 3.90 -1.90
CA SER A 62 -24.65 3.61 -3.22
C SER A 62 -23.24 4.18 -3.35
N HIS A 63 -23.01 5.41 -2.89
CA HIS A 63 -21.67 6.01 -2.86
C HIS A 63 -20.74 5.31 -1.87
N TYR A 64 -21.25 4.91 -0.70
CA TYR A 64 -20.49 4.16 0.29
C TYR A 64 -20.05 2.80 -0.25
N LYS A 65 -20.96 2.02 -0.84
CA LYS A 65 -20.68 0.71 -1.45
C LYS A 65 -19.69 0.82 -2.62
N ALA A 66 -19.87 1.81 -3.49
CA ALA A 66 -18.92 2.09 -4.57
C ALA A 66 -17.54 2.48 -4.02
N GLY A 67 -17.50 3.32 -2.97
CA GLY A 67 -16.29 3.74 -2.29
C GLY A 67 -15.54 2.56 -1.65
N LEU A 68 -16.25 1.64 -1.00
CA LEU A 68 -15.66 0.40 -0.47
C LEU A 68 -15.06 -0.47 -1.58
N GLY A 69 -15.77 -0.63 -2.72
CA GLY A 69 -15.28 -1.39 -3.87
C GLY A 69 -13.98 -0.83 -4.44
N ILE A 70 -13.95 0.48 -4.71
CA ILE A 70 -12.75 1.16 -5.24
C ILE A 70 -11.61 1.13 -4.24
N SER A 71 -11.88 1.43 -2.96
CA SER A 71 -10.86 1.42 -1.91
C SER A 71 -10.25 0.03 -1.72
N GLY A 72 -11.09 -1.02 -1.70
CA GLY A 72 -10.64 -2.40 -1.61
C GLY A 72 -9.73 -2.80 -2.78
N LEU A 73 -10.10 -2.41 -4.00
CA LEU A 73 -9.29 -2.65 -5.20
C LEU A 73 -7.93 -1.92 -5.14
N ILE A 74 -7.92 -0.65 -4.72
CA ILE A 74 -6.69 0.14 -4.56
C ILE A 74 -5.77 -0.50 -3.49
N ILE A 75 -6.32 -0.89 -2.35
CA ILE A 75 -5.56 -1.54 -1.27
C ILE A 75 -4.97 -2.86 -1.78
N PHE A 76 -5.77 -3.68 -2.46
CA PHE A 76 -5.30 -4.96 -3.02
C PHE A 76 -4.16 -4.77 -4.01
N ILE A 77 -4.34 -3.91 -5.02
CA ILE A 77 -3.32 -3.68 -6.05
C ILE A 77 -2.04 -3.12 -5.42
N THR A 78 -2.16 -2.13 -4.53
CA THR A 78 -1.01 -1.48 -3.90
C THR A 78 -0.25 -2.44 -2.98
N ALA A 79 -0.97 -3.23 -2.17
CA ALA A 79 -0.35 -4.22 -1.29
C ALA A 79 0.33 -5.35 -2.09
N PHE A 80 -0.35 -5.88 -3.12
CA PHE A 80 0.20 -6.91 -3.98
C PHE A 80 1.45 -6.42 -4.72
N LEU A 81 1.40 -5.22 -5.29
CA LEU A 81 2.51 -4.62 -6.00
C LEU A 81 3.69 -4.32 -5.05
N GLY A 82 3.41 -3.86 -3.84
CA GLY A 82 4.41 -3.68 -2.79
C GLY A 82 5.12 -5.00 -2.42
N LEU A 83 4.36 -6.07 -2.24
CA LEU A 83 4.91 -7.40 -1.97
C LEU A 83 5.70 -7.96 -3.16
N LEU A 84 5.23 -7.72 -4.39
CA LEU A 84 5.92 -8.12 -5.61
C LEU A 84 7.28 -7.42 -5.74
N PHE A 85 7.33 -6.10 -5.57
CA PHE A 85 8.59 -5.35 -5.63
C PHE A 85 9.55 -5.71 -4.49
N LEU A 86 9.01 -5.99 -3.31
CA LEU A 86 9.77 -6.48 -2.17
C LEU A 86 10.43 -7.84 -2.47
N ALA A 87 9.64 -8.80 -2.95
CA ALA A 87 10.13 -10.13 -3.34
C ALA A 87 11.13 -10.03 -4.52
N ALA A 88 10.85 -9.19 -5.52
CA ALA A 88 11.75 -8.96 -6.64
C ALA A 88 13.10 -8.38 -6.16
N THR A 89 13.08 -7.34 -5.34
CA THR A 89 14.31 -6.71 -4.81
C THR A 89 15.11 -7.69 -3.96
N GLY A 90 14.45 -8.42 -3.05
CA GLY A 90 15.09 -9.45 -2.23
C GLY A 90 15.74 -10.54 -3.10
N SER A 91 15.04 -10.97 -4.15
CA SER A 91 15.53 -12.00 -5.09
C SER A 91 16.72 -11.49 -5.91
N ILE A 92 16.68 -10.24 -6.39
CA ILE A 92 17.79 -9.62 -7.14
C ILE A 92 19.06 -9.59 -6.26
N ILE A 93 18.95 -9.13 -5.02
CA ILE A 93 20.09 -9.10 -4.10
C ILE A 93 20.59 -10.52 -3.80
N PHE A 94 19.67 -11.45 -3.52
CA PHE A 94 19.99 -12.86 -3.29
C PHE A 94 20.81 -13.47 -4.44
N PHE A 95 20.34 -13.34 -5.68
CA PHE A 95 21.03 -13.90 -6.84
C PHE A 95 22.36 -13.20 -7.10
N LYS A 96 22.43 -11.89 -6.92
CA LYS A 96 23.70 -11.14 -7.04
C LYS A 96 24.74 -11.67 -6.06
N GLN A 97 24.37 -11.81 -4.78
CA GLN A 97 25.26 -12.33 -3.75
C GLN A 97 25.64 -13.80 -4.00
N LEU A 98 24.74 -14.60 -4.57
CA LEU A 98 25.05 -15.97 -4.96
C LEU A 98 26.08 -16.03 -6.11
N SER A 99 26.02 -15.10 -7.05
CA SER A 99 27.03 -14.96 -8.11
C SER A 99 28.39 -14.59 -7.52
N GLU A 100 28.44 -13.55 -6.67
CA GLU A 100 29.66 -13.14 -5.96
C GLU A 100 30.26 -14.29 -5.13
N ALA A 101 29.42 -15.11 -4.48
CA ALA A 101 29.85 -16.29 -3.75
C ALA A 101 30.57 -17.33 -4.62
N ASN A 102 30.13 -17.49 -5.88
CA ASN A 102 30.77 -18.42 -6.82
C ASN A 102 32.14 -17.92 -7.27
N ASP A 103 32.25 -16.62 -7.52
CA ASP A 103 33.51 -15.98 -7.93
C ASP A 103 34.55 -15.97 -6.79
N ASP A 104 34.10 -15.77 -5.55
CA ASP A 104 34.96 -15.70 -4.38
C ASP A 104 35.40 -17.06 -3.82
N LYS A 105 34.89 -18.19 -4.33
CA LYS A 105 35.24 -19.55 -3.84
C LYS A 105 36.74 -19.77 -3.68
N GLY A 106 37.51 -19.40 -4.72
CA GLY A 106 38.96 -19.58 -4.72
C GLY A 106 39.65 -18.77 -3.62
N ARG A 107 39.20 -17.53 -3.39
CA ARG A 107 39.74 -16.64 -2.36
C ARG A 107 39.47 -17.19 -0.95
N TYR A 108 38.24 -17.64 -0.68
CA TYR A 108 37.90 -18.24 0.61
C TYR A 108 38.62 -19.57 0.85
N LYS A 109 38.92 -20.35 -0.20
CA LYS A 109 39.78 -21.54 -0.10
C LYS A 109 41.20 -21.21 0.35
N ILE A 110 41.79 -20.14 -0.20
CA ILE A 110 43.13 -19.67 0.21
C ILE A 110 43.12 -19.24 1.68
N LEU A 111 42.11 -18.47 2.12
CA LEU A 111 41.96 -18.06 3.52
C LEU A 111 41.90 -19.25 4.47
N ARG A 112 41.18 -20.30 4.09
CA ARG A 112 41.15 -21.56 4.86
C ARG A 112 42.52 -22.25 4.92
N ASN A 113 43.25 -22.27 3.82
CA ASN A 113 44.58 -22.91 3.76
C ASN A 113 45.62 -22.22 4.64
N ILE A 114 45.46 -20.91 4.91
CA ILE A 114 46.33 -20.15 5.82
C ILE A 114 45.81 -20.10 7.27
N GLY A 115 44.76 -20.88 7.58
CA GLY A 115 44.29 -21.10 8.96
C GLY A 115 43.04 -20.34 9.39
N VAL A 116 42.36 -19.60 8.50
CA VAL A 116 41.09 -18.93 8.85
C VAL A 116 39.99 -19.97 9.06
N THR A 117 39.30 -19.89 10.20
CA THR A 117 38.25 -20.84 10.56
C THR A 117 36.95 -20.60 9.78
N ASN A 118 36.14 -21.65 9.58
CA ASN A 118 34.81 -21.50 8.95
C ASN A 118 33.90 -20.51 9.69
N LYS A 119 34.05 -20.38 11.02
CA LYS A 119 33.29 -19.42 11.83
C LYS A 119 33.66 -17.98 11.48
N GLU A 120 34.95 -17.70 11.31
CA GLU A 120 35.44 -16.38 10.88
C GLU A 120 35.00 -16.04 9.46
N ILE A 121 35.06 -17.02 8.54
CA ILE A 121 34.55 -16.88 7.17
C ILE A 121 33.05 -16.53 7.19
N LYS A 122 32.24 -17.30 7.92
CA LYS A 122 30.79 -17.05 8.04
C LYS A 122 30.48 -15.67 8.62
N ASN A 123 31.23 -15.25 9.64
CA ASN A 123 31.06 -13.94 10.27
C ASN A 123 31.41 -12.80 9.29
N SER A 124 32.49 -12.95 8.51
CA SER A 124 32.88 -11.98 7.48
C SER A 124 31.80 -11.85 6.40
N ILE A 125 31.34 -12.98 5.86
CA ILE A 125 30.26 -13.04 4.86
C ILE A 125 28.97 -12.41 5.40
N SER A 126 28.59 -12.75 6.64
CA SER A 126 27.39 -12.23 7.29
C SER A 126 27.41 -10.70 7.43
N LYS A 127 28.57 -10.11 7.76
CA LYS A 127 28.73 -8.65 7.84
C LYS A 127 28.69 -7.98 6.48
N GLN A 128 29.36 -8.55 5.47
CA GLN A 128 29.34 -8.02 4.10
C GLN A 128 27.91 -7.99 3.56
N ILE A 129 27.21 -9.14 3.61
CA ILE A 129 25.83 -9.26 3.15
C ILE A 129 24.90 -8.34 3.96
N PHE A 130 25.16 -8.17 5.25
CA PHE A 130 24.34 -7.29 6.10
C PHE A 130 24.34 -5.87 5.57
N VAL A 131 25.50 -5.32 5.22
CA VAL A 131 25.60 -3.97 4.64
C VAL A 131 24.81 -3.87 3.33
N VAL A 132 24.91 -4.90 2.47
CA VAL A 132 24.21 -4.93 1.18
C VAL A 132 22.68 -4.92 1.35
N PHE A 133 22.15 -5.62 2.36
CA PHE A 133 20.71 -5.63 2.65
C PHE A 133 20.25 -4.44 3.50
N ALA A 134 21.09 -3.95 4.41
CA ALA A 134 20.75 -2.85 5.31
C ALA A 134 20.59 -1.52 4.56
N LEU A 135 21.39 -1.29 3.51
CA LEU A 135 21.31 -0.05 2.73
C LEU A 135 19.92 0.17 2.10
N PRO A 136 19.37 -0.75 1.27
CA PRO A 136 18.01 -0.61 0.75
C PRO A 136 16.95 -0.56 1.84
N LEU A 137 17.10 -1.37 2.91
CA LEU A 137 16.15 -1.43 4.02
C LEU A 137 16.03 -0.06 4.72
N VAL A 138 17.15 0.54 5.10
CA VAL A 138 17.19 1.82 5.81
C VAL A 138 16.66 2.94 4.91
N ILE A 139 17.07 2.98 3.64
CA ILE A 139 16.56 3.98 2.68
C ILE A 139 15.05 3.85 2.51
N GLY A 140 14.54 2.63 2.39
CA GLY A 140 13.10 2.36 2.29
C GLY A 140 12.32 2.81 3.52
N ILE A 141 12.83 2.51 4.72
CA ILE A 141 12.22 2.94 5.98
C ILE A 141 12.22 4.46 6.10
N MET A 142 13.34 5.12 5.81
CA MET A 142 13.43 6.58 5.84
C MET A 142 12.47 7.23 4.85
N HIS A 143 12.42 6.73 3.61
CA HIS A 143 11.51 7.23 2.59
C HIS A 143 10.04 7.05 3.00
N SER A 144 9.69 5.87 3.54
CA SER A 144 8.34 5.57 4.05
C SER A 144 7.95 6.48 5.20
N LEU A 145 8.82 6.71 6.18
CA LEU A 145 8.52 7.56 7.32
C LEU A 145 8.27 9.02 6.91
N VAL A 146 9.07 9.55 5.99
CA VAL A 146 8.87 10.91 5.47
C VAL A 146 7.54 11.00 4.72
N ALA A 147 7.30 10.09 3.76
CA ALA A 147 6.08 10.10 2.95
C ALA A 147 4.82 9.95 3.80
N SER A 148 4.80 8.99 4.73
CA SER A 148 3.64 8.72 5.57
C SER A 148 3.41 9.81 6.62
N THR A 149 4.46 10.48 7.12
CA THR A 149 4.31 11.63 8.03
C THR A 149 3.66 12.82 7.32
N LEU A 150 4.10 13.10 6.09
CA LEU A 150 3.49 14.14 5.25
C LEU A 150 2.02 13.82 4.94
N LEU A 151 1.73 12.56 4.59
CA LEU A 151 0.38 12.11 4.31
C LEU A 151 -0.53 12.18 5.55
N SER A 152 -0.03 11.75 6.71
CA SER A 152 -0.72 11.85 8.00
C SER A 152 -1.13 13.29 8.31
N ARG A 153 -0.22 14.26 8.09
CA ARG A 153 -0.49 15.69 8.29
C ARG A 153 -1.48 16.24 7.27
N PHE A 154 -1.39 15.81 6.01
CA PHE A 154 -2.28 16.25 4.94
C PHE A 154 -3.73 15.78 5.18
N LEU A 155 -3.90 14.50 5.56
CA LEU A 155 -5.21 13.90 5.81
C LEU A 155 -5.75 14.15 7.22
N ARG A 156 -4.92 14.65 8.15
CA ARG A 156 -5.26 14.86 9.57
C ARG A 156 -5.74 13.58 10.28
N ILE A 157 -5.16 12.44 9.93
CA ILE A 157 -5.46 11.13 10.51
C ILE A 157 -4.22 10.51 11.15
N ASN A 158 -4.41 9.62 12.13
CA ASN A 158 -3.28 8.92 12.75
C ASN A 158 -2.90 7.68 11.92
N LEU A 159 -1.74 7.73 11.26
CA LEU A 159 -1.18 6.61 10.48
C LEU A 159 -0.12 5.80 11.23
N THR A 160 0.12 6.06 12.51
CA THR A 160 1.23 5.46 13.28
C THR A 160 1.16 3.93 13.28
N LEU A 161 -0.01 3.37 13.59
CA LEU A 161 -0.21 1.93 13.66
C LEU A 161 -0.02 1.25 12.28
N PRO A 162 -0.66 1.73 11.18
CA PRO A 162 -0.37 1.24 9.82
C PRO A 162 1.12 1.27 9.47
N ILE A 163 1.83 2.38 9.76
CA ILE A 163 3.25 2.53 9.46
C ILE A 163 4.09 1.48 10.18
N ILE A 164 3.84 1.27 11.48
CA ILE A 164 4.57 0.27 12.28
C ILE A 164 4.36 -1.13 11.70
N ILE A 165 3.12 -1.48 11.34
CA ILE A 165 2.80 -2.79 10.76
C ILE A 165 3.53 -2.98 9.42
N THR A 166 3.49 -1.98 8.54
CA THR A 166 4.15 -2.05 7.23
C THR A 166 5.67 -2.15 7.35
N ILE A 167 6.31 -1.32 8.20
CA ILE A 167 7.77 -1.38 8.44
C ILE A 167 8.18 -2.73 9.04
N SER A 168 7.38 -3.26 9.96
CA SER A 168 7.64 -4.56 10.59
C SER A 168 7.57 -5.69 9.57
N ALA A 169 6.52 -5.73 8.74
CA ALA A 169 6.38 -6.73 7.68
C ALA A 169 7.52 -6.64 6.64
N TYR A 170 7.85 -5.41 6.20
CA TYR A 170 8.95 -5.16 5.27
C TYR A 170 10.30 -5.65 5.82
N THR A 171 10.60 -5.32 7.09
CA THR A 171 11.82 -5.73 7.77
C THR A 171 11.89 -7.24 7.96
N LEU A 172 10.78 -7.88 8.33
CA LEU A 172 10.70 -9.33 8.51
C LEU A 172 11.04 -10.07 7.20
N ILE A 173 10.46 -9.63 6.08
CA ILE A 173 10.72 -10.24 4.77
C ILE A 173 12.19 -10.01 4.36
N TYR A 174 12.74 -8.82 4.57
CA TYR A 174 14.17 -8.55 4.33
C TYR A 174 15.09 -9.44 5.18
N MET A 175 14.75 -9.68 6.44
CA MET A 175 15.50 -10.61 7.29
C MET A 175 15.47 -12.04 6.74
N ILE A 176 14.32 -12.52 6.25
CA ILE A 176 14.23 -13.85 5.63
C ILE A 176 15.21 -13.95 4.45
N TYR A 177 15.19 -12.99 3.53
CA TYR A 177 16.14 -12.96 2.40
C TYR A 177 17.60 -12.86 2.86
N TYR A 178 17.88 -12.06 3.88
CA TYR A 178 19.21 -11.94 4.47
C TYR A 178 19.73 -13.30 4.96
N PHE A 179 18.97 -14.01 5.79
CA PHE A 179 19.39 -15.31 6.33
C PHE A 179 19.52 -16.36 5.23
N LEU A 180 18.60 -16.39 4.26
CA LEU A 180 18.70 -17.26 3.09
C LEU A 180 19.98 -16.99 2.29
N THR A 181 20.32 -15.72 2.09
CA THR A 181 21.52 -15.31 1.35
C THR A 181 22.80 -15.70 2.10
N VAL A 182 22.91 -15.38 3.39
CA VAL A 182 24.09 -15.72 4.21
C VAL A 182 24.34 -17.22 4.22
N ASN A 183 23.29 -18.02 4.44
CA ASN A 183 23.41 -19.48 4.48
C ASN A 183 23.81 -20.04 3.11
N SER A 184 23.22 -19.53 2.02
CA SER A 184 23.52 -19.98 0.67
C SER A 184 24.93 -19.59 0.24
N TYR A 185 25.36 -18.36 0.51
CA TYR A 185 26.71 -17.88 0.23
C TYR A 185 27.75 -18.72 0.96
N HIS A 186 27.59 -18.89 2.28
CA HIS A 186 28.49 -19.69 3.10
C HIS A 186 28.57 -21.14 2.60
N LYS A 187 27.42 -21.73 2.23
CA LYS A 187 27.36 -23.08 1.67
C LYS A 187 28.19 -23.19 0.38
N ILE A 188 28.06 -22.23 -0.53
CA ILE A 188 28.77 -22.22 -1.81
C ILE A 188 30.29 -22.16 -1.65
N VAL A 189 30.79 -21.33 -0.72
CA VAL A 189 32.25 -21.21 -0.49
C VAL A 189 32.83 -22.35 0.33
N THR A 190 32.00 -23.12 1.05
CA THR A 190 32.47 -24.19 1.97
C THR A 190 32.36 -25.59 1.37
N ILE A 191 31.33 -25.89 0.56
CA ILE A 191 30.97 -27.26 0.14
C ILE A 191 31.87 -27.88 -0.94
N ASN A 192 32.58 -27.11 -1.76
CA ASN A 192 33.44 -27.68 -2.81
C ASN A 192 34.82 -28.12 -2.26
N ASN A 193 34.81 -29.09 -1.34
CA ASN A 193 36.00 -29.77 -0.84
C ASN A 193 36.04 -31.21 -1.32
#